data_AF-A0A0Q2U6N2-F1
#
_entry.id   AF-A0A0Q2U6N2-F1
#
_cell.length_a   1.000
_cell.length_b   1.000
_cell.length_c   1.000
_cell.angle_alpha   90.00
_cell.angle_beta   90.00
_cell.angle_gamma   90.00
#
_symmetry.space_group_name_H-M   'P 1'
#
loop_
_entity.id
_entity.type
_entity.pdbx_description
1 polymer ?
#
loop_
_entity_poly.entity_id
_entity_poly.type
_entity_poly.pdbx_seq_one_letter_code
_entity_poly.pdbx_strand_id
1 'polypeptide(L)'
;MKISARFHATQVRNASKALDVALPSALVVKLDQADQIATTTETMLGTRGDLNAAILDAIERGDDYHDDPLVRRYALDWQIANFQGHGVQEAATERAMQRRRDALNAHANQVLAAWAAALKPHSANLAAAAAGLPNHRLDDAGAVIAAGLEAVELWQGAQRAVKAWGAATAGFVAFASAARVATDDYRWLIFTDAEVPSAGRHVDAWSLACLGHALALPTLKEFQERVAAALPADDLGVDGGLDEFDVA
;
A
#
# COMPACT_ATOMS: atom_id res chain seq x y z
N MET A 1 0.83 14.63 -2.47
CA MET A 1 1.87 13.71 -2.99
C MET A 1 1.19 12.43 -3.45
N LYS A 2 1.09 12.16 -4.77
CA LYS A 2 0.42 10.94 -5.28
C LYS A 2 1.36 9.75 -5.09
N ILE A 3 1.11 8.91 -4.09
CA ILE A 3 1.82 7.64 -3.92
C ILE A 3 1.48 6.74 -5.12
N SER A 4 2.50 6.25 -5.83
CA SER A 4 2.32 5.47 -7.06
C SER A 4 1.81 4.05 -6.78
N ALA A 5 0.98 3.50 -7.66
CA ALA A 5 0.53 2.10 -7.60
C ALA A 5 1.70 1.08 -7.55
N ARG A 6 2.88 1.46 -8.06
CA ARG A 6 4.11 0.67 -7.92
C ARG A 6 4.54 0.54 -6.45
N PHE A 7 4.48 1.64 -5.69
CA PHE A 7 4.78 1.63 -4.26
C PHE A 7 3.81 0.71 -3.51
N HIS A 8 2.51 0.76 -3.83
CA HIS A 8 1.52 -0.12 -3.23
C HIS A 8 1.81 -1.61 -3.50
N ALA A 9 2.15 -1.97 -4.74
CA ALA A 9 2.54 -3.34 -5.08
C ALA A 9 3.78 -3.81 -4.29
N THR A 10 4.79 -2.93 -4.13
CA THR A 10 5.96 -3.22 -3.30
C THR A 10 5.60 -3.42 -1.82
N GLN A 11 4.73 -2.58 -1.26
CA GLN A 11 4.27 -2.74 0.13
C GLN A 11 3.55 -4.07 0.35
N VAL A 12 2.69 -4.47 -0.59
CA VAL A 12 1.99 -5.76 -0.53
C VAL A 12 2.97 -6.93 -0.61
N ARG A 13 3.96 -6.90 -1.51
CA ARG A 13 5.03 -7.92 -1.60
C ARG A 13 5.85 -8.00 -0.30
N ASN A 14 6.21 -6.86 0.28
CA ASN A 14 6.98 -6.79 1.52
C ASN A 14 6.18 -7.32 2.72
N ALA A 15 4.90 -6.96 2.83
CA ALA A 15 4.00 -7.45 3.87
C ALA A 15 3.84 -8.98 3.80
N SER A 16 3.60 -9.51 2.61
CA SER A 16 3.52 -10.96 2.39
C SER A 16 4.82 -11.69 2.77
N LYS A 17 5.98 -11.12 2.43
CA LYS A 17 7.28 -11.68 2.83
C LYS A 17 7.48 -11.64 4.34
N ALA A 18 7.11 -10.54 5.00
CA ALA A 18 7.26 -10.38 6.44
C ALA A 18 6.36 -11.34 7.24
N LEU A 19 5.20 -11.69 6.69
CA LEU A 19 4.24 -12.63 7.27
C LEU A 19 4.47 -14.09 6.83
N ASP A 20 5.44 -14.34 5.95
CA ASP A 20 5.68 -15.64 5.30
C ASP A 20 4.42 -16.21 4.61
N VAL A 21 3.62 -15.33 4.00
CA VAL A 21 2.40 -15.69 3.26
C VAL A 21 2.63 -15.45 1.77
N ALA A 22 2.62 -16.54 0.99
CA ALA A 22 2.73 -16.46 -0.46
C ALA A 22 1.56 -15.68 -1.07
N LEU A 23 1.87 -14.74 -1.98
CA LEU A 23 0.85 -14.06 -2.76
C LEU A 23 0.23 -15.01 -3.79
N PRO A 24 -1.05 -14.84 -4.15
CA PRO A 24 -1.66 -15.58 -5.25
C PRO A 24 -0.84 -15.41 -6.54
N SER A 25 -0.50 -16.52 -7.20
CA SER A 25 0.29 -16.49 -8.44
C SER A 25 -0.36 -15.60 -9.52
N ALA A 26 -1.69 -15.62 -9.62
CA ALA A 26 -2.45 -14.76 -10.52
C ALA A 26 -2.24 -13.26 -10.25
N LEU A 27 -2.11 -12.86 -8.98
CA LEU A 27 -1.79 -11.47 -8.61
C LEU A 27 -0.36 -11.13 -9.04
N VAL A 28 0.61 -12.00 -8.72
CA VAL A 28 2.03 -11.79 -9.07
C VAL A 28 2.18 -11.61 -10.58
N VAL A 29 1.60 -12.50 -11.38
CA VAL A 29 1.63 -12.41 -12.86
C VAL A 29 1.06 -11.08 -13.36
N LYS A 30 -0.07 -10.61 -12.83
CA LYS A 30 -0.67 -9.33 -13.24
C LYS A 30 0.19 -8.13 -12.88
N LEU A 31 0.84 -8.15 -11.71
CA LEU A 31 1.76 -7.09 -11.30
C LEU A 31 3.00 -7.07 -12.19
N ASP A 32 3.57 -8.25 -12.48
CA ASP A 32 4.75 -8.39 -13.35
C ASP A 32 4.44 -7.95 -14.78
N GLN A 33 3.26 -8.29 -15.32
CA GLN A 33 2.81 -7.79 -16.62
C GLN A 33 2.68 -6.26 -16.66
N ALA A 34 2.20 -5.64 -15.58
CA ALA A 34 2.11 -4.19 -15.50
C ALA A 34 3.51 -3.53 -15.40
N ASP A 35 4.44 -4.16 -14.68
CA ASP A 35 5.84 -3.74 -14.61
C ASP A 35 6.52 -3.88 -15.99
N GLN A 36 6.22 -4.95 -16.73
CA GLN A 36 6.74 -5.16 -18.08
C GLN A 36 6.23 -4.12 -19.08
N ILE A 37 4.96 -3.73 -19.03
CA ILE A 37 4.41 -2.66 -19.89
C ILE A 37 5.19 -1.36 -19.69
N ALA A 38 5.35 -0.93 -18.43
CA ALA A 38 6.07 0.31 -18.12
C ALA A 38 7.54 0.23 -18.57
N THR A 39 8.24 -0.86 -18.25
CA THR A 39 9.67 -1.03 -18.57
C THR A 39 9.91 -1.15 -20.07
N THR A 40 9.04 -1.87 -20.79
CA THR A 40 9.16 -2.03 -22.25
C THR A 40 8.98 -0.68 -22.93
N THR A 41 8.02 0.14 -22.49
CA THR A 41 7.83 1.46 -23.10
C THR A 41 8.95 2.44 -22.75
N GLU A 42 9.52 2.37 -21.54
CA GLU A 42 10.71 3.15 -21.16
C GLU A 42 11.93 2.79 -22.02
N THR A 43 12.06 1.54 -22.47
CA THR A 43 13.21 1.05 -23.24
C THR A 43 13.01 1.04 -24.75
N MET A 44 11.76 1.02 -25.23
CA MET A 44 11.42 1.03 -26.66
C MET A 44 11.66 2.39 -27.31
N LEU A 45 11.56 3.47 -26.55
CA LEU A 45 11.70 4.83 -27.08
C LEU A 45 13.17 5.19 -27.01
N GLY A 46 13.84 5.23 -28.18
CA GLY A 46 15.23 5.66 -28.30
C GLY A 46 15.46 6.97 -27.54
N THR A 47 16.60 7.07 -26.89
CA THR A 47 16.94 8.28 -26.13
C THR A 47 17.21 9.44 -27.08
N ARG A 48 17.12 10.66 -26.56
CA ARG A 48 17.62 11.85 -27.29
C ARG A 48 19.10 11.69 -27.69
N GLY A 49 19.86 10.90 -26.93
CA GLY A 49 21.24 10.53 -27.24
C GLY A 49 21.36 9.73 -28.53
N ASP A 50 20.46 8.77 -28.76
CA ASP A 50 20.48 7.88 -29.93
C ASP A 50 20.17 8.66 -31.22
N LEU A 51 19.19 9.58 -31.18
CA LEU A 51 18.90 10.47 -32.30
C LEU A 51 20.07 11.42 -32.59
N ASN A 52 20.65 12.04 -31.55
CA ASN A 52 21.77 12.96 -31.72
C ASN A 52 23.01 12.24 -32.27
N ALA A 53 23.30 11.03 -31.77
CA ALA A 53 24.41 10.21 -32.25
C ALA A 53 24.22 9.85 -33.73
N ALA A 54 23.03 9.40 -34.14
CA ALA A 54 22.74 9.07 -35.53
C ALA A 54 22.88 10.28 -36.47
N ILE A 55 22.51 11.49 -36.01
CA ILE A 55 22.70 12.72 -36.79
C ILE A 55 24.19 13.03 -36.95
N LEU A 56 24.98 12.93 -35.87
CA LEU A 56 26.43 13.15 -35.93
C LEU A 56 27.12 12.11 -36.83
N ASP A 57 26.76 10.83 -36.73
CA ASP A 57 27.29 9.76 -37.57
C ASP A 57 26.97 9.96 -39.07
N ALA A 58 25.81 10.52 -39.40
CA ALA A 58 25.45 10.88 -40.77
C ALA A 58 26.30 12.06 -41.28
N ILE A 59 26.48 13.09 -40.45
CA ILE A 59 27.32 14.26 -40.76
C ILE A 59 28.79 13.84 -40.94
N GLU A 60 29.32 12.96 -40.08
CA GLU A 60 30.70 12.48 -40.15
C GLU A 60 30.98 11.65 -41.42
N ARG A 61 29.97 10.93 -41.92
CA ARG A 61 30.05 10.23 -43.22
C ARG A 61 29.90 11.16 -44.43
N GLY A 62 29.51 12.41 -44.22
CA GLY A 62 29.21 13.37 -45.29
C GLY A 62 27.86 13.12 -45.98
N ASP A 63 26.98 12.33 -45.36
CA ASP A 63 25.64 12.03 -45.85
C ASP A 63 24.66 13.14 -45.44
N ASP A 64 23.57 13.32 -46.20
CA ASP A 64 22.46 14.16 -45.75
C ASP A 64 21.67 13.44 -44.65
N TYR A 65 21.76 13.96 -43.43
CA TYR A 65 21.07 13.38 -42.26
C TYR A 65 19.55 13.36 -42.40
N HIS A 66 18.94 14.18 -43.29
CA HIS A 66 17.51 14.11 -43.59
C HIS A 66 17.13 12.80 -44.32
N ASP A 67 18.07 12.24 -45.07
CA ASP A 67 17.87 11.02 -45.85
C ASP A 67 18.36 9.76 -45.14
N ASP A 68 19.06 9.91 -44.02
CA ASP A 68 19.54 8.79 -43.24
C ASP A 68 18.37 7.99 -42.61
N PRO A 69 18.26 6.68 -42.88
CA PRO A 69 17.15 5.86 -42.41
C PRO A 69 17.16 5.66 -40.88
N LEU A 70 18.32 5.72 -40.22
CA LEU A 70 18.42 5.66 -38.76
C LEU A 70 17.95 6.96 -38.13
N VAL A 71 18.34 8.11 -38.69
CA VAL A 71 17.85 9.43 -38.23
C VAL A 71 16.34 9.52 -38.36
N ARG A 72 15.75 9.10 -39.50
CA ARG A 72 14.30 9.08 -39.70
C ARG A 72 13.58 8.17 -38.71
N ARG A 73 14.13 6.96 -38.46
CA ARG A 73 13.58 6.02 -37.48
C ARG A 73 13.60 6.61 -36.07
N TYR A 74 14.73 7.14 -35.63
CA TYR A 74 14.84 7.73 -34.30
C TYR A 74 14.01 9.00 -34.14
N ALA A 75 13.86 9.80 -35.20
CA ALA A 75 12.97 10.96 -35.19
C ALA A 75 11.50 10.55 -35.04
N LEU A 76 11.06 9.48 -35.72
CA LEU A 76 9.72 8.91 -35.57
C LEU A 76 9.52 8.34 -34.16
N ASP A 77 10.46 7.53 -33.66
CA ASP A 77 10.40 6.97 -32.30
C ASP A 77 10.33 8.10 -31.25
N TRP A 78 11.08 9.18 -31.45
CA TRP A 78 11.05 10.37 -30.60
C TRP A 78 9.74 11.14 -30.69
N GLN A 79 9.14 11.27 -31.88
CA GLN A 79 7.83 11.88 -32.06
C GLN A 79 6.72 11.05 -31.40
N ILE A 80 6.76 9.71 -31.51
CA ILE A 80 5.82 8.80 -30.85
C ILE A 80 5.96 8.90 -29.31
N ALA A 81 7.21 9.05 -28.83
CA ALA A 81 7.51 9.24 -27.41
C ALA A 81 6.99 10.58 -26.86
N ASN A 82 7.14 11.68 -27.62
CA ASN A 82 6.98 13.05 -27.12
C ASN A 82 5.83 13.83 -27.79
N PHE A 83 4.89 13.14 -28.45
CA PHE A 83 3.75 13.80 -29.08
C PHE A 83 2.97 14.62 -28.05
N GLN A 84 2.74 15.90 -28.38
CA GLN A 84 2.30 17.02 -27.54
C GLN A 84 1.27 16.66 -26.45
N GLY A 85 1.75 16.15 -25.32
CA GLY A 85 1.03 16.09 -24.05
C GLY A 85 0.59 14.72 -23.55
N HIS A 86 0.62 13.65 -24.36
CA HIS A 86 0.26 12.28 -23.94
C HIS A 86 0.97 11.21 -24.79
N GLY A 87 2.30 11.18 -24.71
CA GLY A 87 3.10 10.19 -25.44
C GLY A 87 2.79 8.74 -25.04
N VAL A 88 3.24 7.78 -25.86
CA VAL A 88 3.03 6.34 -25.59
C VAL A 88 3.53 5.94 -24.20
N GLN A 89 4.59 6.59 -23.70
CA GLN A 89 5.11 6.38 -22.34
C GLN A 89 4.11 6.77 -21.24
N GLU A 90 3.43 7.90 -21.38
CA GLU A 90 2.43 8.34 -20.41
C GLU A 90 1.21 7.40 -20.41
N ALA A 91 0.70 7.07 -21.59
CA ALA A 91 -0.40 6.13 -21.75
C ALA A 91 -0.05 4.72 -21.23
N ALA A 92 1.18 4.25 -21.47
CA ALA A 92 1.67 2.99 -20.93
C ALA A 92 1.78 3.03 -19.40
N THR A 93 2.28 4.15 -18.85
CA THR A 93 2.38 4.36 -17.41
C THR A 93 1.01 4.36 -16.75
N GLU A 94 0.04 5.10 -17.30
CA GLU A 94 -1.34 5.14 -16.80
C GLU A 94 -1.99 3.76 -16.89
N ARG A 95 -1.85 3.06 -18.02
CA ARG A 95 -2.37 1.70 -18.21
C ARG A 95 -1.74 0.71 -17.24
N ALA A 96 -0.44 0.81 -16.99
CA ALA A 96 0.25 -0.01 -15.99
C ALA A 96 -0.25 0.31 -14.57
N MET A 97 -0.43 1.58 -14.22
CA MET A 97 -1.01 1.97 -12.93
C MET A 97 -2.45 1.44 -12.75
N GLN A 98 -3.28 1.53 -13.79
CA GLN A 98 -4.64 1.01 -13.74
C GLN A 98 -4.65 -0.51 -13.55
N ARG A 99 -3.86 -1.26 -14.32
CA ARG A 99 -3.74 -2.72 -14.17
C ARG A 99 -3.27 -3.15 -12.79
N ARG A 100 -2.31 -2.43 -12.20
CA ARG A 100 -1.87 -2.70 -10.81
C ARG A 100 -3.02 -2.49 -9.82
N ARG A 101 -3.77 -1.40 -9.93
CA ARG A 101 -4.91 -1.13 -9.05
C ARG A 101 -5.99 -2.21 -9.17
N ASP A 102 -6.38 -2.55 -10.40
CA ASP A 102 -7.39 -3.57 -10.65
C ASP A 102 -6.98 -4.94 -10.11
N ALA A 103 -5.71 -5.32 -10.30
CA ALA A 103 -5.17 -6.56 -9.76
C ALA A 103 -5.15 -6.57 -8.23
N LEU A 104 -4.70 -5.48 -7.59
CA LEU A 104 -4.70 -5.36 -6.14
C LEU A 104 -6.11 -5.46 -5.58
N ASN A 105 -7.09 -4.74 -6.16
CA ASN A 105 -8.47 -4.76 -5.72
C ASN A 105 -9.10 -6.16 -5.86
N ALA A 106 -8.92 -6.81 -7.02
CA ALA A 106 -9.48 -8.14 -7.29
C ALA A 106 -8.99 -9.23 -6.33
N HIS A 107 -7.79 -9.09 -5.77
CA HIS A 107 -7.18 -10.08 -4.87
C HIS A 107 -7.09 -9.62 -3.40
N ALA A 108 -7.55 -8.40 -3.07
CA ALA A 108 -7.39 -7.81 -1.75
C ALA A 108 -7.98 -8.70 -0.63
N ASN A 109 -9.24 -9.08 -0.73
CA ASN A 109 -9.91 -9.86 0.32
C ASN A 109 -9.26 -11.23 0.52
N GLN A 110 -8.84 -11.90 -0.55
CA GLN A 110 -8.15 -13.20 -0.46
C GLN A 110 -6.81 -13.06 0.28
N VAL A 111 -6.01 -12.05 -0.07
CA VAL A 111 -4.70 -11.81 0.54
C VAL A 111 -4.85 -11.38 2.00
N LEU A 112 -5.77 -10.46 2.28
CA LEU A 112 -6.02 -9.96 3.64
C LEU A 112 -6.54 -11.07 4.56
N ALA A 113 -7.41 -11.97 4.08
CA ALA A 113 -7.85 -13.12 4.86
C ALA A 113 -6.70 -14.08 5.19
N ALA A 114 -5.79 -14.32 4.24
CA ALA A 114 -4.61 -15.14 4.48
C ALA A 114 -3.65 -14.50 5.49
N TRP A 115 -3.43 -13.19 5.39
CA TRP A 115 -2.64 -12.43 6.37
C TRP A 115 -3.29 -12.43 7.75
N ALA A 116 -4.61 -12.27 7.84
CA ALA A 116 -5.35 -12.34 9.09
C ALA A 116 -5.16 -13.69 9.78
N ALA A 117 -5.17 -14.79 9.02
CA ALA A 117 -4.88 -16.13 9.56
C ALA A 117 -3.44 -16.25 10.07
N ALA A 118 -2.46 -15.74 9.32
CA ALA A 118 -1.05 -15.73 9.74
C ALA A 118 -0.78 -14.84 10.96
N LEU A 119 -1.56 -13.77 11.15
CA LEU A 119 -1.44 -12.88 12.31
C LEU A 119 -2.02 -13.44 13.60
N LYS A 120 -2.90 -14.45 13.57
CA LYS A 120 -3.48 -15.05 14.79
C LYS A 120 -2.45 -15.41 15.88
N PRO A 121 -1.37 -16.15 15.60
CA PRO A 121 -0.34 -16.43 16.60
C PRO A 121 0.38 -15.15 17.07
N HIS A 122 0.56 -14.16 16.21
CA HIS A 122 1.17 -12.88 16.58
C HIS A 122 0.27 -12.08 17.53
N SER A 123 -1.04 -12.03 17.27
CA SER A 123 -2.02 -11.42 18.19
C SER A 123 -2.02 -12.12 19.55
N ALA A 124 -1.97 -13.45 19.58
CA ALA A 124 -1.89 -14.22 20.82
C ALA A 124 -0.61 -13.91 21.61
N ASN A 125 0.54 -13.79 20.93
CA ASN A 125 1.79 -13.41 21.56
C ASN A 125 1.75 -11.99 22.15
N LEU A 126 1.10 -11.03 21.47
CA LEU A 126 0.90 -9.68 22.01
C LEU A 126 0.03 -9.69 23.26
N ALA A 127 -1.10 -10.43 23.24
CA ALA A 127 -1.97 -10.56 24.39
C ALA A 127 -1.26 -11.23 25.59
N ALA A 128 -0.50 -12.31 25.33
CA ALA A 128 0.28 -12.99 26.37
C ALA A 128 1.37 -12.09 26.96
N ALA A 129 2.08 -11.34 26.12
CA ALA A 129 3.09 -10.40 26.58
C ALA A 129 2.48 -9.21 27.33
N ALA A 130 1.34 -8.68 26.89
CA ALA A 130 0.63 -7.61 27.60
C ALA A 130 0.19 -8.07 29.01
N ALA A 131 -0.28 -9.31 29.15
CA ALA A 131 -0.66 -9.88 30.43
C ALA A 131 0.55 -10.20 31.35
N GLY A 132 1.64 -10.72 30.79
CA GLY A 132 2.83 -11.11 31.54
C GLY A 132 3.78 -9.95 31.85
N LEU A 133 3.71 -8.85 31.08
CA LEU A 133 4.60 -7.69 31.19
C LEU A 133 3.83 -6.35 31.31
N PRO A 134 2.83 -6.23 32.20
CA PRO A 134 1.91 -5.09 32.21
C PRO A 134 2.58 -3.73 32.47
N ASN A 135 3.74 -3.71 33.12
CA ASN A 135 4.49 -2.49 33.45
C ASN A 135 5.78 -2.32 32.64
N HIS A 136 6.08 -3.22 31.70
CA HIS A 136 7.31 -3.14 30.90
C HIS A 136 7.02 -2.51 29.55
N ARG A 137 7.90 -1.62 29.14
CA ARG A 137 7.86 -1.06 27.79
C ARG A 137 8.66 -1.95 26.85
N LEU A 138 8.19 -2.11 25.62
CA LEU A 138 8.89 -2.90 24.62
C LEU A 138 10.25 -2.32 24.21
N ASP A 139 10.49 -1.02 24.45
CA ASP A 139 11.76 -0.36 24.18
C ASP A 139 12.81 -0.49 25.31
N ASP A 140 12.42 -0.98 26.50
CA ASP A 140 13.32 -1.16 27.64
C ASP A 140 13.77 -2.63 27.78
N ALA A 141 14.74 -3.02 26.97
CA ALA A 141 15.33 -4.35 27.03
C ALA A 141 15.98 -4.65 28.39
N GLY A 142 16.52 -3.63 29.08
CA GLY A 142 17.22 -3.81 30.35
C GLY A 142 16.28 -4.27 31.46
N ALA A 143 15.13 -3.60 31.60
CA ALA A 143 14.11 -3.96 32.57
C ALA A 143 13.55 -5.38 32.32
N VAL A 144 13.32 -5.73 31.05
CA VAL A 144 12.84 -7.07 30.67
C VAL A 144 13.87 -8.16 30.99
N ILE A 145 15.15 -7.94 30.68
CA ILE A 145 16.21 -8.90 30.99
C ILE A 145 16.33 -9.13 32.50
N ALA A 146 16.21 -8.06 33.30
CA ALA A 146 16.22 -8.16 34.76
C ALA A 146 15.03 -8.96 35.32
N ALA A 147 13.88 -8.98 34.62
CA ALA A 147 12.70 -9.75 35.01
C ALA A 147 12.83 -11.27 34.72
N GLY A 148 13.87 -11.70 34.00
CA GLY A 148 14.20 -13.11 33.81
C GLY A 148 13.86 -13.69 32.43
N LEU A 149 14.14 -14.98 32.23
CA LEU A 149 14.07 -15.64 30.92
C LEU A 149 12.66 -15.65 30.32
N GLU A 150 11.64 -15.95 31.13
CA GLU A 150 10.24 -15.98 30.67
C GLU A 150 9.78 -14.60 30.16
N ALA A 151 10.19 -13.53 30.86
CA ALA A 151 9.92 -12.16 30.43
C ALA A 151 10.60 -11.85 29.08
N VAL A 152 11.84 -12.32 28.88
CA VAL A 152 12.56 -12.16 27.61
C VAL A 152 11.86 -12.90 26.47
N GLU A 153 11.34 -14.11 26.71
CA GLU A 153 10.60 -14.88 25.68
C GLU A 153 9.31 -14.16 25.26
N LEU A 154 8.51 -13.68 26.23
CA LEU A 154 7.31 -12.88 25.96
C LEU A 154 7.63 -11.60 25.20
N TRP A 155 8.68 -10.88 25.60
CA TRP A 155 9.13 -9.66 24.94
C TRP A 155 9.59 -9.90 23.50
N GLN A 156 10.37 -10.96 23.25
CA GLN A 156 10.77 -11.32 21.88
C GLN A 156 9.56 -11.70 21.02
N GLY A 157 8.60 -12.42 21.57
CA GLY A 157 7.33 -12.76 20.90
C GLY A 157 6.55 -11.49 20.51
N ALA A 158 6.43 -10.54 21.43
CA ALA A 158 5.78 -9.25 21.20
C ALA A 158 6.50 -8.42 20.14
N GLN A 159 7.84 -8.31 20.20
CA GLN A 159 8.64 -7.59 19.20
C GLN A 159 8.44 -8.13 17.78
N ARG A 160 8.43 -9.45 17.61
CA ARG A 160 8.14 -10.09 16.31
C ARG A 160 6.71 -9.80 15.87
N ALA A 161 5.75 -9.88 16.79
CA ALA A 161 4.35 -9.61 16.50
C ALA A 161 4.07 -8.15 16.12
N VAL A 162 4.69 -7.17 16.77
CA VAL A 162 4.60 -5.75 16.40
C VAL A 162 5.14 -5.53 14.99
N LYS A 163 6.27 -6.14 14.63
CA LYS A 163 6.82 -6.07 13.26
C LYS A 163 5.89 -6.69 12.23
N ALA A 164 5.32 -7.86 12.52
CA ALA A 164 4.36 -8.53 11.65
C ALA A 164 3.11 -7.67 11.43
N TRP A 165 2.53 -7.12 12.50
CA TRP A 165 1.40 -6.21 12.44
C TRP A 165 1.72 -4.91 11.68
N GLY A 166 2.88 -4.30 11.92
CA GLY A 166 3.31 -3.11 11.18
C GLY A 166 3.41 -3.36 9.67
N ALA A 167 3.95 -4.51 9.26
CA ALA A 167 4.00 -4.91 7.86
C ALA A 167 2.60 -5.15 7.28
N ALA A 168 1.72 -5.85 8.01
CA ALA A 168 0.35 -6.08 7.60
C ALA A 168 -0.45 -4.78 7.45
N THR A 169 -0.33 -3.83 8.38
CA THR A 169 -0.98 -2.52 8.30
C THR A 169 -0.49 -1.72 7.11
N ALA A 170 0.82 -1.71 6.82
CA ALA A 170 1.36 -1.03 5.63
C ALA A 170 0.81 -1.65 4.33
N GLY A 171 0.74 -2.98 4.25
CA GLY A 171 0.12 -3.69 3.14
C GLY A 171 -1.39 -3.44 3.02
N PHE A 172 -2.11 -3.37 4.14
CA PHE A 172 -3.53 -3.04 4.19
C PHE A 172 -3.78 -1.64 3.62
N VAL A 173 -3.03 -0.63 4.08
CA VAL A 173 -3.13 0.75 3.55
C VAL A 173 -2.84 0.79 2.05
N ALA A 174 -1.94 -0.06 1.55
CA ALA A 174 -1.69 -0.18 0.12
C ALA A 174 -2.90 -0.75 -0.67
N PHE A 175 -3.58 -1.76 -0.12
CA PHE A 175 -4.83 -2.26 -0.69
C PHE A 175 -5.96 -1.23 -0.62
N ALA A 176 -6.13 -0.56 0.52
CA ALA A 176 -7.14 0.47 0.72
C ALA A 176 -6.94 1.63 -0.26
N SER A 177 -5.71 2.14 -0.40
CA SER A 177 -5.37 3.17 -1.39
C SER A 177 -5.66 2.73 -2.83
N ALA A 178 -5.32 1.49 -3.19
CA ALA A 178 -5.63 0.94 -4.52
C ALA A 178 -7.15 0.88 -4.79
N ALA A 179 -7.94 0.59 -3.75
CA ALA A 179 -9.40 0.59 -3.77
C ALA A 179 -10.03 1.97 -3.52
N ARG A 180 -9.23 3.03 -3.33
CA ARG A 180 -9.67 4.39 -2.99
C ARG A 180 -10.48 4.47 -1.67
N VAL A 181 -10.13 3.63 -0.71
CA VAL A 181 -10.68 3.64 0.65
C VAL A 181 -9.79 4.48 1.55
N ALA A 182 -10.35 5.50 2.20
CA ALA A 182 -9.63 6.36 3.13
C ALA A 182 -9.36 5.61 4.44
N THR A 183 -8.14 5.73 4.97
CA THR A 183 -7.71 5.04 6.20
C THR A 183 -7.22 5.97 7.30
N ASP A 184 -6.98 7.25 7.00
CA ASP A 184 -6.21 8.13 7.89
C ASP A 184 -6.95 8.44 9.19
N ASP A 185 -8.25 8.71 9.12
CA ASP A 185 -9.09 9.04 10.29
C ASP A 185 -9.51 7.79 11.10
N TYR A 186 -9.40 6.62 10.49
CA TYR A 186 -9.91 5.35 11.02
C TYR A 186 -8.84 4.27 11.12
N ARG A 187 -7.56 4.66 11.20
CA ARG A 187 -6.44 3.72 11.10
C ARG A 187 -6.46 2.64 12.20
N TRP A 188 -6.99 2.97 13.38
CA TRP A 188 -7.13 2.03 14.48
C TRP A 188 -8.09 0.86 14.16
N LEU A 189 -9.07 1.07 13.27
CA LEU A 189 -10.01 0.05 12.81
C LEU A 189 -9.36 -1.05 11.95
N ILE A 190 -8.11 -0.87 11.52
CA ILE A 190 -7.30 -1.92 10.89
C ILE A 190 -6.90 -2.99 11.92
N PHE A 191 -6.79 -2.62 13.20
CA PHE A 191 -6.33 -3.51 14.25
C PHE A 191 -7.48 -4.19 14.99
N THR A 192 -8.54 -3.45 15.30
CA THR A 192 -9.66 -3.92 16.13
C THR A 192 -10.99 -3.33 15.66
N ASP A 193 -12.09 -3.99 15.98
CA ASP A 193 -13.46 -3.48 15.80
C ASP A 193 -14.03 -2.85 17.08
N ALA A 194 -13.36 -2.99 18.22
CA ALA A 194 -13.79 -2.42 19.48
C ALA A 194 -13.57 -0.91 19.51
N GLU A 195 -14.51 -0.16 20.06
CA GLU A 195 -14.33 1.28 20.30
C GLU A 195 -13.10 1.54 21.18
N VAL A 196 -12.24 2.44 20.72
CA VAL A 196 -11.01 2.84 21.44
C VAL A 196 -11.20 4.28 21.94
N PRO A 197 -11.42 4.50 23.25
CA PRO A 197 -11.66 5.82 23.80
C PRO A 197 -10.48 6.76 23.50
N SER A 198 -10.73 7.83 22.74
CA SER A 198 -9.74 8.87 22.41
C SER A 198 -8.38 8.30 21.96
N ALA A 199 -8.41 7.41 20.97
CA ALA A 199 -7.23 7.04 20.21
C ALA A 199 -6.59 8.31 19.61
N GLY A 200 -5.60 8.88 20.29
CA GLY A 200 -4.73 9.89 19.68
C GLY A 200 -4.09 9.35 18.38
N ARG A 201 -3.40 10.21 17.64
CA ARG A 201 -2.83 9.90 16.30
C ARG A 201 -1.83 8.72 16.23
N HIS A 202 -1.58 7.97 17.30
CA HIS A 202 -0.60 6.88 17.36
C HIS A 202 -1.11 5.69 18.19
N VAL A 203 -2.12 5.00 17.67
CA VAL A 203 -2.51 3.69 18.19
C VAL A 203 -1.84 2.60 17.36
N ASP A 204 -1.06 1.75 18.02
CA ASP A 204 -0.40 0.58 17.43
C ASP A 204 -0.91 -0.74 18.07
N ALA A 205 -0.49 -1.86 17.48
CA ALA A 205 -0.91 -3.19 17.91
C ALA A 205 -0.52 -3.50 19.37
N TRP A 206 0.62 -3.00 19.84
CA TRP A 206 1.05 -3.20 21.22
C TRP A 206 0.17 -2.44 22.21
N SER A 207 -0.08 -1.16 21.93
CA SER A 207 -0.92 -0.30 22.78
C SER A 207 -2.33 -0.88 22.93
N LEU A 208 -2.91 -1.39 21.83
CA LEU A 208 -4.22 -2.06 21.86
C LEU A 208 -4.20 -3.37 22.65
N ALA A 209 -3.14 -4.17 22.53
CA ALA A 209 -3.00 -5.39 23.32
C ALA A 209 -2.86 -5.09 24.83
N CYS A 210 -2.12 -4.04 25.21
CA CYS A 210 -2.03 -3.57 26.61
C CYS A 210 -3.38 -3.10 27.17
N LEU A 211 -4.23 -2.53 26.32
CA LEU A 211 -5.61 -2.14 26.67
C LEU A 211 -6.58 -3.33 26.68
N GLY A 212 -6.12 -4.54 26.33
CA GLY A 212 -6.94 -5.76 26.32
C GLY A 212 -7.83 -5.89 25.08
N HIS A 213 -7.61 -5.12 24.02
CA HIS A 213 -8.39 -5.23 22.79
C HIS A 213 -7.90 -6.40 21.93
N ALA A 214 -8.85 -7.20 21.43
CA ALA A 214 -8.56 -8.25 20.48
C ALA A 214 -8.13 -7.67 19.13
N LEU A 215 -7.01 -8.18 18.60
CA LEU A 215 -6.44 -7.74 17.33
C LEU A 215 -6.85 -8.69 16.20
N ALA A 216 -7.58 -8.18 15.22
CA ALA A 216 -8.07 -8.90 14.06
C ALA A 216 -8.02 -8.02 12.80
N LEU A 217 -7.14 -8.41 11.87
CA LEU A 217 -6.95 -7.71 10.61
C LEU A 217 -8.20 -7.90 9.74
N PRO A 218 -8.88 -6.82 9.34
CA PRO A 218 -10.06 -6.92 8.51
C PRO A 218 -9.68 -7.12 7.04
N THR A 219 -10.62 -7.66 6.28
CA THR A 219 -10.70 -7.46 4.83
C THR A 219 -11.07 -6.00 4.51
N LEU A 220 -10.98 -5.59 3.23
CA LEU A 220 -11.40 -4.23 2.86
C LEU A 220 -12.89 -4.00 3.13
N LYS A 221 -13.72 -5.02 2.89
CA LYS A 221 -15.17 -4.96 3.14
C LYS A 221 -15.46 -4.79 4.62
N GLU A 222 -14.86 -5.62 5.48
CA GLU A 222 -15.04 -5.53 6.94
C GLU A 222 -14.52 -4.20 7.48
N PHE A 223 -13.44 -3.65 6.93
CA PHE A 223 -12.96 -2.33 7.32
C PHE A 223 -13.97 -1.22 6.98
N GLN A 224 -14.56 -1.26 5.80
CA GLN A 224 -15.60 -0.29 5.42
C GLN A 224 -16.84 -0.41 6.33
N GLU A 225 -17.23 -1.62 6.70
CA GLU A 225 -18.31 -1.87 7.67
C GLU A 225 -17.98 -1.31 9.05
N ARG A 226 -16.75 -1.53 9.52
CA ARG A 226 -16.23 -0.94 10.77
C ARG A 226 -16.26 0.59 10.73
N VAL A 227 -15.83 1.20 9.62
CA VAL A 227 -15.86 2.67 9.45
C VAL A 227 -17.30 3.19 9.46
N ALA A 228 -18.21 2.53 8.74
CA ALA A 228 -19.62 2.91 8.69
C ALA A 228 -20.27 2.85 10.08
N ALA A 229 -19.90 1.86 10.90
CA ALA A 229 -20.39 1.74 12.28
C ALA A 229 -19.79 2.80 13.23
N ALA A 230 -18.57 3.29 12.94
CA ALA A 230 -17.89 4.29 13.76
C ALA A 230 -18.25 5.74 13.40
N LEU A 231 -18.98 5.97 12.30
CA LEU A 231 -19.48 7.31 11.94
C LEU A 231 -20.62 7.71 12.88
N PRO A 232 -20.53 8.87 13.57
CA PRO A 232 -21.65 9.38 14.36
C PRO A 232 -22.85 9.69 13.45
N ALA A 233 -24.06 9.40 13.93
CA ALA A 233 -25.31 9.54 13.17
C ALA A 233 -25.59 10.97 12.65
N ASP A 234 -24.94 11.99 13.21
CA ASP A 234 -25.11 13.40 12.83
C ASP A 234 -24.39 13.82 11.53
N ASP A 235 -23.51 12.99 10.97
CA ASP A 235 -22.79 13.31 9.72
C ASP A 235 -23.47 12.73 8.46
N LEU A 236 -24.70 12.20 8.61
CA LEU A 236 -25.50 11.66 7.49
C LEU A 236 -26.37 12.70 6.76
N GLY A 237 -26.21 14.00 7.06
CA GLY A 237 -26.72 15.07 6.21
C GLY A 237 -28.19 14.90 5.80
N VAL A 238 -29.06 14.58 6.76
CA VAL A 238 -30.48 14.86 6.58
C VAL A 238 -30.63 16.34 6.85
N ASP A 239 -30.49 17.13 5.77
CA ASP A 239 -30.89 18.53 5.73
C ASP A 239 -32.42 18.59 5.85
N GLY A 240 -32.89 18.32 7.07
CA GLY A 240 -34.27 18.47 7.50
C GLY A 240 -34.56 19.94 7.77
N GLY A 241 -34.36 20.79 6.77
CA GLY A 241 -34.87 22.16 6.75
C GLY A 241 -36.38 22.16 6.50
N LEU A 242 -37.15 21.69 7.46
CA LEU A 242 -38.59 21.98 7.59
C LEU A 242 -38.79 22.67 8.93
N ASP A 243 -38.73 24.00 8.88
CA ASP A 243 -39.31 25.01 9.78
C ASP A 243 -38.66 26.31 9.26
N GLU A 244 -39.35 27.33 8.75
CA GLU A 244 -40.43 28.06 9.40
C GLU A 244 -40.88 29.11 8.34
N PHE A 245 -42.00 28.91 7.64
CA PHE A 245 -42.69 30.00 6.95
C PHE A 245 -43.87 30.39 7.81
N ASP A 246 -43.56 31.22 8.80
CA ASP A 246 -44.56 31.89 9.61
C ASP A 246 -45.19 33.04 8.81
N VAL A 247 -46.47 33.19 9.05
CA VAL A 247 -47.43 34.02 8.31
C VAL A 247 -47.26 35.49 8.69
N ALA A 248 -47.26 36.37 7.68
CA ALA A 248 -47.71 37.75 7.81
C ALA A 248 -48.36 38.22 6.50
#